data_AF-A0A936AYF6-F1
#
_entry.id   AF-A0A936AYF6-F1
#
_cell.length_a   1.000
_cell.length_b   1.000
_cell.length_c   1.000
_cell.angle_alpha   90.00
_cell.angle_beta   90.00
_cell.angle_gamma   90.00
#
_symmetry.space_group_name_H-M   'P 1'
#
loop_
_entity.id
_entity.type
_entity.pdbx_description
1 polymer ?
#
loop_
_entity_poly.entity_id
_entity_poly.type
_entity_poly.pdbx_seq_one_letter_code
_entity_poly.pdbx_strand_id
1 'polypeptide(L)'
;MKNGVRLAMALVISMCGVFSIEGLSQTASRLQIRVLSSRADLVSGGDALIEVKAPAGTDLSRLTLTLNGREVTAMLKSGPQNAVFHGLIGGMAVGVNTLLAKMKSSGKAAAASLKVVNHPITGPILSGPHMKPYECRTVESGMGQPLDADCSAARRIEYFYRAKDNTFKPLNDPSGTRPADLVNTTTNDGKTVPYIVRVDSGTINRSIYRIAILDDPKSGAASDAWMPGEGWNRKLSVSFGGGAGTQYNQGVNQANNALNHLFLSRGFAFMISTELVNQQHGNAVLQGETLMMLKEFFIERYGVPKWTVGFGGSGGAIQQLVITQIYPGLLDGLQPSASFPDSTLHTADCGLLQNFWRKADPKIWTKEKRAAVEGYTDGTCAAWERSFVPVLTATNAKGCALNDASKVYDPVKNPGGVRCTMQEMRVNIYGRDPKTGFARKPQDNVGWEYGLAALNSGAISVDEFLDLNEKIGGNDIDGNFIPQRVAGDPVALRAVYDSGLMNSGAGDWPMFRSCISGLIRIQ
;
A
#
# COMPACT_ATOMS: atom_id res chain seq x y z
N MET A 1 -10.41 39.45 44.36
CA MET A 1 -11.42 39.25 45.43
C MET A 1 -12.77 39.73 44.92
N LYS A 2 -13.81 38.91 45.11
CA LYS A 2 -15.26 39.18 44.87
C LYS A 2 -15.61 39.36 43.38
N ASN A 3 -16.51 38.60 42.74
CA ASN A 3 -17.71 37.90 43.20
C ASN A 3 -17.95 36.60 42.41
N GLY A 4 -18.46 35.57 43.10
CA GLY A 4 -18.89 34.30 42.52
C GLY A 4 -20.35 34.33 42.07
N VAL A 5 -20.66 33.54 41.05
CA VAL A 5 -22.03 33.25 40.58
C VAL A 5 -22.20 31.73 40.48
N ARG A 6 -23.14 31.22 41.27
CA ARG A 6 -23.85 29.92 41.20
C ARG A 6 -25.18 30.20 41.91
N LEU A 7 -26.36 29.71 41.57
CA LEU A 7 -26.90 28.84 40.53
C LEU A 7 -28.43 28.95 40.76
N ALA A 8 -29.27 29.06 39.73
CA ALA A 8 -30.70 28.77 39.88
C ALA A 8 -31.25 28.21 38.55
N MET A 9 -31.62 26.94 38.60
CA MET A 9 -32.31 26.18 37.56
C MET A 9 -33.70 26.79 37.28
N ALA A 10 -34.04 26.92 36.00
CA ALA A 10 -35.42 27.07 35.55
C ALA A 10 -35.73 25.95 34.54
N LEU A 11 -36.71 25.12 34.90
CA LEU A 11 -37.26 24.02 34.12
C LEU A 11 -38.25 24.61 33.10
N VAL A 12 -38.03 24.41 31.80
CA VAL A 12 -39.00 24.74 30.75
C VAL A 12 -39.53 23.45 30.14
N ILE A 13 -40.84 23.24 30.35
CA ILE A 13 -41.64 22.14 29.81
C ILE A 13 -41.86 22.42 28.31
N SER A 14 -41.34 21.55 27.43
CA SER A 14 -41.57 21.63 25.99
C SER A 14 -42.77 20.76 25.58
N MET A 15 -43.70 21.37 24.86
CA MET A 15 -44.96 20.82 24.35
C MET A 15 -44.80 19.51 23.55
N CYS A 16 -45.73 18.58 23.79
CA CYS A 16 -46.02 17.44 22.93
C CYS A 16 -46.46 17.92 21.53
N GLY A 17 -45.58 17.75 20.54
CA GLY A 17 -45.96 17.71 19.13
C GLY A 17 -46.39 16.29 18.75
N VAL A 18 -47.66 16.13 18.38
CA VAL A 18 -48.16 14.90 17.74
C VAL A 18 -47.55 14.83 16.35
N PHE A 19 -46.48 14.04 16.19
CA PHE A 19 -45.99 13.64 14.88
C PHE A 19 -46.85 12.46 14.41
N SER A 20 -47.65 12.70 13.37
CA SER A 20 -48.24 11.65 12.56
C SER A 20 -47.14 10.71 12.10
N ILE A 21 -47.23 9.45 12.50
CA ILE A 21 -46.38 8.38 12.04
C ILE A 21 -46.83 8.07 10.61
N GLU A 22 -46.32 8.82 9.62
CA GLU A 22 -46.36 8.36 8.25
C GLU A 22 -45.58 7.04 8.22
N GLY A 23 -46.32 5.94 8.02
CA GLY A 23 -45.74 4.61 7.93
C GLY A 23 -44.59 4.65 6.93
N LEU A 24 -43.40 4.32 7.41
CA LEU A 24 -42.26 3.95 6.58
C LEU A 24 -42.72 2.79 5.70
N SER A 25 -43.20 3.10 4.49
CA SER A 25 -43.35 2.13 3.44
C SER A 25 -41.97 1.55 3.22
N GLN A 26 -41.78 0.32 3.69
CA GLN A 26 -40.60 -0.48 3.47
C GLN A 26 -40.51 -0.67 1.95
N THR A 27 -39.81 0.24 1.25
CA THR A 27 -39.55 0.08 -0.18
C THR A 27 -38.92 -1.29 -0.37
N ALA A 28 -39.64 -2.19 -1.02
CA ALA A 28 -39.15 -3.53 -1.33
C ALA A 28 -37.77 -3.39 -1.97
N SER A 29 -36.74 -4.00 -1.36
CA SER A 29 -35.36 -3.85 -1.81
C SER A 29 -35.25 -4.29 -3.26
N ARG A 30 -34.89 -3.35 -4.15
CA ARG A 30 -34.70 -3.63 -5.58
C ARG A 30 -33.54 -4.62 -5.77
N LEU A 31 -33.58 -5.36 -6.88
CA LEU A 31 -32.45 -6.21 -7.31
C LEU A 31 -31.18 -5.36 -7.47
N GLN A 32 -30.07 -5.81 -6.92
CA GLN A 32 -28.76 -5.13 -6.97
C GLN A 32 -27.65 -6.14 -7.22
N ILE A 33 -26.60 -5.69 -7.91
CA ILE A 33 -25.36 -6.44 -8.12
C ILE A 33 -24.22 -5.61 -7.54
N ARG A 34 -23.31 -6.23 -6.79
CA ARG A 34 -22.10 -5.61 -6.25
C ARG A 34 -20.91 -6.54 -6.46
N VAL A 35 -19.74 -5.96 -6.73
CA VAL A 35 -18.47 -6.66 -6.56
C VAL A 35 -18.08 -6.55 -5.08
N LEU A 36 -17.72 -7.68 -4.47
CA LEU A 36 -17.29 -7.78 -3.08
C LEU A 36 -15.77 -7.83 -2.93
N SER A 37 -15.05 -8.38 -3.93
CA SER A 37 -13.59 -8.54 -3.88
C SER A 37 -12.83 -7.25 -4.15
N SER A 38 -13.38 -6.35 -4.95
CA SER A 38 -12.75 -5.08 -5.34
C SER A 38 -13.78 -4.03 -5.74
N ARG A 39 -13.28 -2.87 -6.21
CA ARG A 39 -14.09 -1.89 -6.92
C ARG A 39 -14.39 -2.43 -8.31
N ALA A 40 -15.62 -2.28 -8.79
CA ALA A 40 -16.05 -2.93 -10.04
C ALA A 40 -15.25 -2.52 -11.29
N ASP A 41 -14.59 -1.37 -11.27
CA ASP A 41 -13.74 -0.87 -12.36
C ASP A 41 -12.24 -1.22 -12.22
N LEU A 42 -11.89 -1.95 -11.16
CA LEU A 42 -10.51 -2.30 -10.80
C LEU A 42 -10.34 -3.81 -10.59
N VAL A 43 -11.22 -4.63 -11.19
CA VAL A 43 -11.15 -6.09 -11.07
C VAL A 43 -9.90 -6.62 -11.77
N SER A 44 -9.27 -7.66 -11.23
CA SER A 44 -8.08 -8.26 -11.84
C SER A 44 -8.14 -9.78 -11.91
N GLY A 45 -7.44 -10.36 -12.90
CA GLY A 45 -7.27 -11.81 -12.98
C GLY A 45 -8.41 -12.61 -13.58
N GLY A 46 -9.47 -11.96 -14.05
CA GLY A 46 -10.53 -12.60 -14.83
C GLY A 46 -11.66 -13.23 -14.00
N ASP A 47 -11.68 -13.01 -12.70
CA ASP A 47 -12.80 -13.37 -11.83
C ASP A 47 -13.07 -12.28 -10.78
N ALA A 48 -14.23 -12.37 -10.13
CA ALA A 48 -14.57 -11.52 -9.00
C ALA A 48 -15.62 -12.18 -8.10
N LEU A 49 -15.57 -11.90 -6.80
CA LEU A 49 -16.64 -12.31 -5.88
C LEU A 49 -17.83 -11.36 -6.02
N ILE A 50 -18.97 -11.85 -6.48
CA ILE A 50 -20.16 -11.06 -6.75
C ILE A 50 -21.23 -11.30 -5.69
N GLU A 51 -21.87 -10.23 -5.24
CA GLU A 51 -23.12 -10.25 -4.49
C GLU A 51 -24.30 -9.86 -5.38
N VAL A 52 -25.37 -10.65 -5.33
CA VAL A 52 -26.69 -10.31 -5.85
C VAL A 52 -27.65 -10.20 -4.67
N LYS A 53 -28.19 -9.00 -4.43
CA LYS A 53 -29.21 -8.75 -3.42
C LYS A 53 -30.57 -8.60 -4.10
N ALA A 54 -31.53 -9.42 -3.71
CA ALA A 54 -32.88 -9.45 -4.26
C ALA A 54 -33.93 -8.98 -3.22
N PRO A 55 -35.19 -8.72 -3.63
CA PRO A 55 -36.29 -8.50 -2.70
C PRO A 55 -36.43 -9.66 -1.70
N ALA A 56 -36.80 -9.36 -0.47
CA ALA A 56 -37.00 -10.35 0.58
C ALA A 56 -37.93 -11.50 0.13
N GLY A 57 -37.58 -12.74 0.48
CA GLY A 57 -38.34 -13.93 0.07
C GLY A 57 -38.07 -14.39 -1.37
N THR A 58 -37.12 -13.77 -2.08
CA THR A 58 -36.65 -14.29 -3.37
C THR A 58 -35.77 -15.50 -3.16
N ASP A 59 -36.11 -16.61 -3.84
CA ASP A 59 -35.29 -17.81 -3.91
C ASP A 59 -34.34 -17.77 -5.12
N LEU A 60 -33.19 -18.44 -5.02
CA LEU A 60 -32.17 -18.50 -6.08
C LEU A 60 -32.73 -19.05 -7.40
N SER A 61 -33.67 -20.00 -7.35
CA SER A 61 -34.33 -20.57 -8.54
C SER A 61 -35.07 -19.54 -9.40
N ARG A 62 -35.42 -18.39 -8.81
CA ARG A 62 -36.08 -17.27 -9.49
C ARG A 62 -35.10 -16.25 -10.05
N LEU A 63 -33.80 -16.44 -9.88
CA LEU A 63 -32.78 -15.56 -10.40
C LEU A 63 -32.10 -16.16 -11.63
N THR A 64 -31.70 -15.29 -12.54
CA THR A 64 -30.75 -15.60 -13.60
C THR A 64 -29.67 -14.54 -13.59
N LEU A 65 -28.40 -14.96 -13.56
CA LEU A 65 -27.25 -14.06 -13.68
C LEU A 65 -26.49 -14.43 -14.95
N THR A 66 -26.19 -13.43 -15.78
CA THR A 66 -25.36 -13.62 -16.97
C THR A 66 -24.11 -12.73 -16.93
N LEU A 67 -22.98 -13.24 -17.40
CA LEU A 67 -21.74 -12.52 -17.70
C LEU A 67 -21.61 -12.43 -19.23
N ASN A 68 -21.66 -11.21 -19.79
CA ASN A 68 -21.58 -11.00 -21.24
C ASN A 68 -22.57 -11.87 -22.05
N GLY A 69 -23.77 -12.09 -21.50
CA GLY A 69 -24.80 -12.95 -22.09
C GLY A 69 -24.65 -14.45 -21.78
N ARG A 70 -23.51 -14.93 -21.29
CA ARG A 70 -23.33 -16.30 -20.80
C ARG A 70 -23.96 -16.47 -19.42
N GLU A 71 -24.85 -17.44 -19.25
CA GLU A 71 -25.44 -17.73 -17.94
C GLU A 71 -24.40 -18.26 -16.96
N VAL A 72 -24.36 -17.66 -15.77
CA VAL A 72 -23.45 -18.00 -14.66
C VAL A 72 -24.22 -18.16 -13.33
N THR A 73 -25.54 -18.29 -13.37
CA THR A 73 -26.42 -18.44 -12.18
C THR A 73 -25.96 -19.56 -11.27
N ALA A 74 -25.47 -20.68 -11.83
CA ALA A 74 -25.01 -21.85 -11.08
C ALA A 74 -23.80 -21.57 -10.15
N MET A 75 -23.11 -20.45 -10.34
CA MET A 75 -22.00 -20.04 -9.47
C MET A 75 -22.48 -19.33 -8.20
N LEU A 76 -23.74 -18.88 -8.16
CA LEU A 76 -24.33 -18.26 -6.98
C LEU A 76 -24.71 -19.32 -5.95
N LYS A 77 -24.41 -19.02 -4.69
CA LYS A 77 -24.85 -19.75 -3.50
C LYS A 77 -25.59 -18.78 -2.58
N SER A 78 -26.47 -19.30 -1.74
CA SER A 78 -27.13 -18.49 -0.70
C SER A 78 -26.08 -17.87 0.23
N GLY A 79 -26.17 -16.56 0.40
CA GLY A 79 -25.32 -15.78 1.29
C GLY A 79 -25.81 -15.83 2.74
N PRO A 80 -25.21 -15.02 3.62
CA PRO A 80 -25.51 -15.03 5.06
C PRO A 80 -26.87 -14.43 5.43
N GLN A 81 -27.56 -13.76 4.51
CA GLN A 81 -28.87 -13.13 4.72
C GLN A 81 -29.89 -13.67 3.70
N ASN A 82 -31.17 -13.64 4.07
CA ASN A 82 -32.26 -14.00 3.16
C ASN A 82 -32.22 -13.10 1.91
N ALA A 83 -32.41 -13.70 0.73
CA ALA A 83 -32.39 -13.05 -0.57
C ALA A 83 -31.06 -12.33 -0.92
N VAL A 84 -29.95 -12.73 -0.30
CA VAL A 84 -28.59 -12.35 -0.68
C VAL A 84 -27.87 -13.57 -1.21
N PHE A 85 -27.23 -13.45 -2.37
CA PHE A 85 -26.53 -14.54 -3.04
C PHE A 85 -25.11 -14.13 -3.39
N HIS A 86 -24.14 -15.00 -3.12
CA HIS A 86 -22.72 -14.75 -3.39
C HIS A 86 -22.19 -15.79 -4.38
N GLY A 87 -21.31 -15.40 -5.29
CA GLY A 87 -20.67 -16.34 -6.20
C GLY A 87 -19.37 -15.81 -6.78
N LEU A 88 -18.37 -16.69 -6.91
CA LEU A 88 -17.13 -16.39 -7.61
C LEU A 88 -17.40 -16.50 -9.12
N ILE A 89 -17.46 -15.36 -9.80
CA ILE A 89 -17.81 -15.31 -11.22
C ILE A 89 -16.52 -15.16 -12.03
N GLY A 90 -16.07 -16.25 -12.64
CA GLY A 90 -14.89 -16.26 -13.51
C GLY A 90 -15.17 -16.21 -15.00
N GLY A 91 -14.09 -16.05 -15.77
CA GLY A 91 -14.12 -15.95 -17.23
C GLY A 91 -14.43 -14.55 -17.75
N MET A 92 -14.10 -13.52 -16.98
CA MET A 92 -14.15 -12.13 -17.43
C MET A 92 -13.04 -11.86 -18.44
N ALA A 93 -13.38 -11.24 -19.57
CA ALA A 93 -12.38 -10.79 -20.52
C ALA A 93 -11.63 -9.57 -19.98
N VAL A 94 -10.41 -9.29 -20.43
CA VAL A 94 -9.76 -8.00 -20.13
C VAL A 94 -10.60 -6.87 -20.77
N GLY A 95 -10.83 -5.81 -20.02
CA GLY A 95 -11.70 -4.70 -20.39
C GLY A 95 -13.10 -4.79 -19.78
N VAL A 96 -14.08 -4.17 -20.45
CA VAL A 96 -15.45 -4.03 -19.95
C VAL A 96 -16.22 -5.35 -20.11
N ASN A 97 -16.79 -5.81 -19.00
CA ASN A 97 -17.71 -6.93 -18.89
C ASN A 97 -19.05 -6.42 -18.35
N THR A 98 -20.14 -7.11 -18.68
CA THR A 98 -21.48 -6.78 -18.18
C THR A 98 -22.06 -7.96 -17.42
N LEU A 99 -22.35 -7.73 -16.14
CA LEU A 99 -23.21 -8.60 -15.34
C LEU A 99 -24.65 -8.13 -15.46
N LEU A 100 -25.57 -9.07 -15.63
CA LEU A 100 -27.00 -8.81 -15.71
C LEU A 100 -27.74 -9.85 -14.89
N ALA A 101 -28.39 -9.40 -13.81
CA ALA A 101 -29.25 -10.21 -12.97
C ALA A 101 -30.71 -9.92 -13.35
N LYS A 102 -31.52 -10.96 -13.50
CA LYS A 102 -32.95 -10.87 -13.78
C LYS A 102 -33.73 -11.76 -12.82
N MET A 103 -34.90 -11.30 -12.38
CA MET A 103 -35.86 -12.13 -11.66
C MET A 103 -36.92 -12.71 -12.61
N LYS A 104 -37.17 -14.01 -12.50
CA LYS A 104 -38.33 -14.68 -13.08
C LYS A 104 -39.55 -14.34 -12.23
N SER A 105 -40.44 -13.50 -12.76
CA SER A 105 -41.66 -13.02 -12.08
C SER A 105 -42.83 -13.06 -13.07
N SER A 106 -44.05 -13.33 -12.56
CA SER A 106 -45.32 -13.24 -13.30
C SER A 106 -45.80 -11.79 -13.54
N GLY A 107 -45.04 -10.79 -13.08
CA GLY A 107 -45.27 -9.35 -13.29
C GLY A 107 -44.04 -8.64 -13.88
N LYS A 108 -43.87 -7.32 -13.62
CA LYS A 108 -42.70 -6.54 -14.11
C LYS A 108 -41.39 -7.23 -13.71
N ALA A 109 -40.63 -7.68 -14.71
CA ALA A 109 -39.30 -8.27 -14.52
C ALA A 109 -38.37 -7.24 -13.86
N ALA A 110 -37.89 -7.51 -12.65
CA ALA A 110 -36.83 -6.72 -12.06
C ALA A 110 -35.50 -7.19 -12.66
N ALA A 111 -34.68 -6.23 -13.10
CA ALA A 111 -33.35 -6.47 -13.61
C ALA A 111 -32.37 -5.46 -12.99
N ALA A 112 -31.13 -5.90 -12.83
CA ALA A 112 -30.01 -5.08 -12.42
C ALA A 112 -28.84 -5.38 -13.35
N SER A 113 -28.11 -4.34 -13.74
CA SER A 113 -26.91 -4.50 -14.56
C SER A 113 -25.74 -3.76 -13.90
N LEU A 114 -24.56 -4.37 -13.97
CA LEU A 114 -23.32 -3.80 -13.48
C LEU A 114 -22.24 -3.99 -14.54
N LYS A 115 -21.58 -2.89 -14.91
CA LYS A 115 -20.35 -2.95 -15.69
C LYS A 115 -19.19 -3.25 -14.76
N VAL A 116 -18.35 -4.18 -15.17
CA VAL A 116 -17.13 -4.57 -14.47
C VAL A 116 -15.96 -4.39 -15.43
N VAL A 117 -14.90 -3.69 -15.02
CA VAL A 117 -13.68 -3.56 -15.82
C VAL A 117 -12.63 -4.49 -15.22
N ASN A 118 -12.27 -5.50 -15.99
CA ASN A 118 -11.28 -6.50 -15.59
C ASN A 118 -9.92 -6.21 -16.24
N HIS A 119 -8.86 -6.39 -15.48
CA HIS A 119 -7.47 -6.14 -15.86
C HIS A 119 -6.65 -7.43 -15.76
N PRO A 120 -5.48 -7.52 -16.42
CA PRO A 120 -4.58 -8.66 -16.25
C PRO A 120 -4.14 -8.83 -14.79
N ILE A 121 -3.92 -10.08 -14.34
CA ILE A 121 -3.40 -10.37 -12.99
C ILE A 121 -1.99 -9.83 -12.77
N THR A 122 -1.26 -9.57 -13.86
CA THR A 122 0.07 -8.96 -13.86
C THR A 122 0.02 -7.43 -13.80
N GLY A 123 -1.17 -6.81 -13.80
CA GLY A 123 -1.33 -5.36 -13.90
C GLY A 123 -0.82 -4.79 -15.23
N PRO A 124 -0.64 -3.47 -15.33
CA PRO A 124 -1.01 -2.45 -14.35
C PRO A 124 -2.51 -2.09 -14.42
N ILE A 125 -3.01 -1.37 -13.41
CA ILE A 125 -4.39 -0.85 -13.33
C ILE A 125 -4.38 0.69 -13.15
N LEU A 126 -3.64 1.17 -12.17
CA LEU A 126 -3.45 2.54 -11.70
C LEU A 126 -1.99 3.02 -11.86
N SER A 127 -1.01 2.13 -11.71
CA SER A 127 0.42 2.48 -11.57
C SER A 127 1.11 2.87 -12.87
N GLY A 128 0.43 2.72 -14.00
CA GLY A 128 0.95 2.99 -15.34
C GLY A 128 1.87 1.88 -15.86
N PRO A 129 2.54 2.09 -17.01
CA PRO A 129 3.35 1.06 -17.65
C PRO A 129 4.40 0.43 -16.72
N HIS A 130 4.59 -0.88 -16.86
CA HIS A 130 5.56 -1.65 -16.09
C HIS A 130 6.98 -1.11 -16.19
N MET A 131 7.67 -1.09 -15.04
CA MET A 131 9.09 -0.75 -14.95
C MET A 131 9.96 -1.70 -15.80
N LYS A 132 10.92 -1.12 -16.52
CA LYS A 132 11.87 -1.84 -17.38
C LYS A 132 13.29 -1.27 -17.23
N PRO A 133 14.33 -2.13 -17.33
CA PRO A 133 14.27 -3.59 -17.31
C PRO A 133 13.77 -4.09 -15.94
N TYR A 134 13.44 -5.38 -15.84
CA TYR A 134 13.01 -5.94 -14.56
C TYR A 134 13.44 -7.39 -14.48
N GLU A 135 14.19 -7.73 -13.44
CA GLU A 135 14.73 -9.07 -13.26
C GLU A 135 13.80 -9.91 -12.38
N CYS A 136 13.33 -11.03 -12.92
CA CYS A 136 12.55 -12.01 -12.17
C CYS A 136 13.40 -12.67 -11.09
N ARG A 137 12.77 -12.96 -9.95
CA ARG A 137 13.40 -13.57 -8.76
C ARG A 137 12.61 -14.79 -8.27
N THR A 138 11.85 -15.42 -9.16
CA THR A 138 10.98 -16.57 -8.86
C THR A 138 11.81 -17.79 -8.43
N VAL A 139 12.97 -18.01 -9.05
CA VAL A 139 13.87 -19.13 -8.73
C VAL A 139 14.47 -18.96 -7.34
N GLU A 140 15.01 -17.78 -7.06
CA GLU A 140 15.59 -17.41 -5.77
C GLU A 140 14.55 -17.48 -4.65
N SER A 141 13.28 -17.24 -4.98
CA SER A 141 12.13 -17.36 -4.06
C SER A 141 11.55 -18.78 -3.97
N GLY A 142 12.17 -19.79 -4.58
CA GLY A 142 11.71 -21.18 -4.51
C GLY A 142 10.41 -21.47 -5.28
N MET A 143 10.02 -20.59 -6.21
CA MET A 143 8.80 -20.68 -7.02
C MET A 143 9.03 -21.32 -8.40
N GLY A 144 10.28 -21.63 -8.75
CA GLY A 144 10.66 -22.18 -10.05
C GLY A 144 10.94 -21.11 -11.10
N GLN A 145 11.10 -21.52 -12.36
CA GLN A 145 11.34 -20.60 -13.47
C GLN A 145 10.13 -19.69 -13.69
N PRO A 146 10.34 -18.41 -14.07
CA PRO A 146 9.23 -17.53 -14.40
C PRO A 146 8.48 -18.07 -15.63
N LEU A 147 7.16 -17.97 -15.60
CA LEU A 147 6.28 -18.47 -16.66
C LEU A 147 6.22 -17.51 -17.86
N ASP A 148 6.55 -16.24 -17.65
CA ASP A 148 6.49 -15.17 -18.64
C ASP A 148 7.45 -14.01 -18.31
N ALA A 149 7.44 -12.98 -19.16
CA ALA A 149 8.26 -11.77 -18.99
C ALA A 149 7.78 -10.83 -17.86
N ASP A 150 6.57 -11.05 -17.35
CA ASP A 150 6.01 -10.32 -16.20
C ASP A 150 6.39 -10.99 -14.87
N CYS A 151 7.26 -12.01 -14.92
CA CYS A 151 7.74 -12.75 -13.78
C CYS A 151 6.64 -13.52 -13.04
N SER A 152 5.62 -13.99 -13.77
CA SER A 152 4.58 -14.84 -13.19
C SER A 152 5.17 -16.18 -12.72
N ALA A 153 4.62 -16.72 -11.64
CA ALA A 153 4.99 -18.05 -11.14
C ALA A 153 3.74 -18.90 -10.91
N ALA A 154 3.91 -20.23 -11.06
CA ALA A 154 2.85 -21.17 -10.73
C ALA A 154 2.54 -21.08 -9.24
N ARG A 155 1.25 -21.02 -8.92
CA ARG A 155 0.78 -21.02 -7.54
C ARG A 155 1.21 -22.30 -6.82
N ARG A 156 1.64 -22.17 -5.57
CA ARG A 156 2.11 -23.28 -4.74
C ARG A 156 1.49 -23.23 -3.35
N ILE A 157 1.14 -24.40 -2.84
CA ILE A 157 0.62 -24.58 -1.48
C ILE A 157 1.60 -25.43 -0.70
N GLU A 158 2.01 -24.91 0.45
CA GLU A 158 2.91 -25.58 1.39
C GLU A 158 2.25 -25.59 2.77
N TYR A 159 2.50 -26.66 3.53
CA TYR A 159 2.00 -26.77 4.90
C TYR A 159 3.17 -26.79 5.89
N PHE A 160 2.96 -26.12 7.01
CA PHE A 160 3.88 -26.07 8.14
C PHE A 160 3.11 -26.37 9.41
N TYR A 161 3.83 -26.74 10.46
CA TYR A 161 3.25 -26.88 11.78
C TYR A 161 4.15 -26.27 12.84
N ARG A 162 3.55 -25.85 13.95
CA ARG A 162 4.29 -25.38 15.12
C ARG A 162 4.68 -26.58 15.99
N ALA A 163 5.96 -26.71 16.27
CA ALA A 163 6.49 -27.76 17.13
C ALA A 163 6.63 -27.29 18.60
N LYS A 164 6.76 -28.25 19.53
CA LYS A 164 6.97 -28.02 20.98
C LYS A 164 8.21 -27.17 21.29
N ASP A 165 9.21 -27.17 20.42
CA ASP A 165 10.44 -26.36 20.53
C ASP A 165 10.26 -24.89 20.13
N ASN A 166 9.02 -24.45 19.88
CA ASN A 166 8.74 -23.11 19.40
C ASN A 166 9.44 -22.79 18.06
N THR A 167 9.49 -23.76 17.14
CA THR A 167 9.82 -23.55 15.72
C THR A 167 8.67 -23.96 14.81
N PHE A 168 8.65 -23.43 13.58
CA PHE A 168 7.79 -23.95 12.52
C PHE A 168 8.58 -24.98 11.70
N LYS A 169 7.97 -26.13 11.43
CA LYS A 169 8.57 -27.22 10.63
C LYS A 169 7.67 -27.55 9.44
N PRO A 170 8.22 -28.01 8.30
CA PRO A 170 7.42 -28.45 7.17
C PRO A 170 6.50 -29.63 7.55
N LEU A 171 5.28 -29.63 7.03
CA LEU A 171 4.33 -30.74 7.10
C LEU A 171 4.17 -31.32 5.69
N ASN A 172 5.05 -32.24 5.32
CA ASN A 172 5.13 -32.76 3.94
C ASN A 172 3.92 -33.61 3.53
N ASP A 173 3.28 -34.29 4.49
CA ASP A 173 2.03 -35.03 4.27
C ASP A 173 0.90 -34.39 5.09
N PRO A 174 0.20 -33.36 4.55
CA PRO A 174 -0.88 -32.68 5.25
C PRO A 174 -2.08 -33.61 5.55
N SER A 175 -2.28 -34.67 4.76
CA SER A 175 -3.29 -35.71 4.99
C SER A 175 -2.82 -36.86 5.89
N GLY A 176 -1.54 -36.91 6.22
CA GLY A 176 -0.90 -38.01 6.94
C GLY A 176 -0.99 -37.94 8.45
N THR A 177 -0.35 -38.90 9.11
CA THR A 177 -0.22 -38.94 10.57
C THR A 177 0.38 -37.64 11.11
N ARG A 178 -0.23 -37.09 12.17
CA ARG A 178 0.21 -35.82 12.75
C ARG A 178 1.54 -36.01 13.50
N PRO A 179 2.52 -35.09 13.37
CA PRO A 179 3.77 -35.17 14.13
C PRO A 179 3.53 -35.20 15.64
N ALA A 180 4.30 -36.01 16.37
CA ALA A 180 4.16 -36.15 17.83
C ALA A 180 4.56 -34.89 18.63
N ASP A 181 5.32 -33.98 18.00
CA ASP A 181 5.73 -32.69 18.55
C ASP A 181 4.84 -31.52 18.10
N LEU A 182 3.76 -31.77 17.34
CA LEU A 182 2.76 -30.77 17.00
C LEU A 182 2.11 -30.19 18.25
N VAL A 183 2.00 -28.86 18.32
CA VAL A 183 1.25 -28.15 19.37
C VAL A 183 -0.08 -27.61 18.85
N ASN A 184 -0.99 -27.32 19.78
CA ASN A 184 -2.20 -26.57 19.49
C ASN A 184 -1.99 -25.07 19.74
N THR A 185 -2.88 -24.26 19.19
CA THR A 185 -3.00 -22.84 19.51
C THR A 185 -4.45 -22.48 19.80
N THR A 186 -4.66 -21.48 20.64
CA THR A 186 -5.98 -20.94 20.95
C THR A 186 -6.06 -19.52 20.38
N THR A 187 -6.94 -19.36 19.39
CA THR A 187 -7.22 -18.09 18.72
C THR A 187 -7.79 -17.06 19.70
N ASN A 188 -7.77 -15.77 19.33
CA ASN A 188 -8.27 -14.72 20.23
C ASN A 188 -9.81 -14.67 20.36
N ASP A 189 -10.52 -15.48 19.58
CA ASP A 189 -11.94 -15.79 19.70
C ASP A 189 -12.21 -17.11 20.45
N GLY A 190 -11.18 -17.68 21.09
CA GLY A 190 -11.31 -18.78 22.05
C GLY A 190 -11.28 -20.18 21.42
N LYS A 191 -11.02 -20.28 20.12
CA LYS A 191 -11.01 -21.56 19.42
C LYS A 191 -9.64 -22.22 19.46
N THR A 192 -9.59 -23.46 19.95
CA THR A 192 -8.38 -24.27 20.00
C THR A 192 -8.30 -25.20 18.80
N VAL A 193 -7.21 -25.10 18.03
CA VAL A 193 -6.97 -25.92 16.83
C VAL A 193 -5.52 -26.44 16.83
N PRO A 194 -5.22 -27.53 16.10
CA PRO A 194 -3.84 -27.89 15.78
C PRO A 194 -3.15 -26.71 15.10
N TYR A 195 -1.94 -26.38 15.53
CA TYR A 195 -1.21 -25.24 14.99
C TYR A 195 -0.52 -25.61 13.67
N ILE A 196 -1.35 -25.90 12.67
CA ILE A 196 -0.99 -26.19 11.29
C ILE A 196 -1.30 -24.94 10.46
N VAL A 197 -0.33 -24.54 9.65
CA VAL A 197 -0.38 -23.34 8.84
C VAL A 197 -0.24 -23.74 7.38
N ARG A 198 -1.20 -23.32 6.56
CA ARG A 198 -1.07 -23.34 5.10
C ARG A 198 -0.44 -22.04 4.64
N VAL A 199 0.53 -22.12 3.74
CA VAL A 199 1.10 -20.98 3.02
C VAL A 199 0.74 -21.09 1.54
N ASP A 200 -0.05 -20.14 1.04
CA ASP A 200 -0.39 -19.97 -0.37
C ASP A 200 0.55 -18.95 -1.01
N SER A 201 1.25 -19.38 -2.04
CA SER A 201 2.28 -18.61 -2.72
C SER A 201 1.96 -18.47 -4.20
N GLY A 202 2.28 -17.32 -4.77
CA GLY A 202 2.09 -17.04 -6.19
C GLY A 202 2.60 -15.67 -6.56
N THR A 203 2.18 -15.18 -7.73
CA THR A 203 2.55 -13.85 -8.22
C THR A 203 1.32 -13.04 -8.61
N ILE A 204 1.23 -11.80 -8.12
CA ILE A 204 0.20 -10.82 -8.48
C ILE A 204 0.89 -9.47 -8.67
N ASN A 205 0.54 -8.75 -9.74
CA ASN A 205 1.19 -7.50 -10.14
C ASN A 205 2.73 -7.61 -10.20
N ARG A 206 3.22 -8.72 -10.75
CA ARG A 206 4.66 -9.09 -10.81
C ARG A 206 5.34 -9.28 -9.45
N SER A 207 4.61 -9.16 -8.33
CA SER A 207 5.11 -9.38 -6.98
C SER A 207 4.90 -10.81 -6.50
N ILE A 208 5.86 -11.37 -5.76
CA ILE A 208 5.72 -12.68 -5.13
C ILE A 208 5.02 -12.49 -3.79
N TYR A 209 3.81 -13.05 -3.67
CA TYR A 209 3.03 -13.02 -2.43
C TYR A 209 3.16 -14.33 -1.66
N ARG A 210 2.99 -14.25 -0.33
CA ARG A 210 2.78 -15.39 0.56
C ARG A 210 1.64 -15.07 1.52
N ILE A 211 0.64 -15.95 1.60
CA ILE A 211 -0.49 -15.83 2.51
C ILE A 211 -0.49 -17.04 3.44
N ALA A 212 -0.23 -16.81 4.72
CA ALA A 212 -0.26 -17.81 5.77
C ALA A 212 -1.57 -17.79 6.54
N ILE A 213 -2.13 -18.95 6.86
CA ILE A 213 -3.41 -19.08 7.56
C ILE A 213 -3.47 -20.40 8.34
N LEU A 214 -4.14 -20.42 9.49
CA LEU A 214 -4.42 -21.66 10.22
C LEU A 214 -5.37 -22.53 9.39
N ASP A 215 -4.94 -23.75 9.09
CA ASP A 215 -5.67 -24.66 8.22
C ASP A 215 -5.30 -26.11 8.56
N ASP A 216 -6.28 -26.88 9.04
CA ASP A 216 -6.12 -28.32 9.28
C ASP A 216 -6.83 -29.12 8.17
N PRO A 217 -6.08 -29.65 7.19
CA PRO A 217 -6.65 -30.40 6.07
C PRO A 217 -7.34 -31.71 6.48
N LYS A 218 -7.17 -32.20 7.72
CA LYS A 218 -7.90 -33.37 8.25
C LYS A 218 -9.27 -33.03 8.85
N SER A 219 -9.57 -31.76 9.09
CA SER A 219 -10.80 -31.35 9.77
C SER A 219 -12.09 -31.53 8.94
N GLY A 220 -12.01 -32.02 7.71
CA GLY A 220 -13.17 -32.24 6.84
C GLY A 220 -13.81 -30.95 6.29
N ALA A 221 -13.39 -29.78 6.77
CA ALA A 221 -13.81 -28.47 6.24
C ALA A 221 -13.23 -28.15 4.85
N ALA A 222 -12.31 -28.98 4.34
CA ALA A 222 -11.78 -28.88 2.99
C ALA A 222 -12.68 -29.64 2.00
N SER A 223 -13.84 -29.07 1.68
CA SER A 223 -14.54 -29.40 0.43
C SER A 223 -15.20 -28.13 -0.10
N ASP A 224 -15.15 -28.01 -1.43
CA ASP A 224 -15.16 -26.77 -2.21
C ASP A 224 -13.99 -25.86 -1.90
N ALA A 225 -12.93 -25.96 -2.70
CA ALA A 225 -12.68 -24.78 -3.51
C ALA A 225 -12.30 -23.48 -2.75
N TRP A 226 -11.86 -23.58 -1.49
CA TRP A 226 -11.22 -22.56 -0.66
C TRP A 226 -12.17 -21.78 0.25
N MET A 227 -12.46 -22.42 1.38
CA MET A 227 -12.72 -21.74 2.65
C MET A 227 -11.62 -22.18 3.61
N PRO A 228 -10.92 -21.27 4.29
CA PRO A 228 -9.90 -21.68 5.24
C PRO A 228 -10.56 -22.47 6.38
N GLY A 229 -9.81 -23.43 6.93
CA GLY A 229 -10.28 -24.22 8.05
C GLY A 229 -10.69 -23.37 9.25
N GLU A 230 -11.26 -24.07 10.20
CA GLU A 230 -11.91 -23.53 11.38
C GLU A 230 -11.06 -22.55 12.24
N GLY A 231 -9.72 -22.52 12.07
CA GLY A 231 -8.82 -21.65 12.82
C GLY A 231 -8.74 -20.20 12.34
N TRP A 232 -9.30 -19.85 11.18
CA TRP A 232 -9.33 -18.46 10.73
C TRP A 232 -10.53 -17.70 11.27
N ASN A 233 -10.29 -16.58 11.95
CA ASN A 233 -11.34 -15.77 12.56
C ASN A 233 -11.76 -14.55 11.72
N ARG A 234 -11.61 -14.67 10.40
CA ARG A 234 -11.95 -13.65 9.40
C ARG A 234 -11.15 -12.36 9.50
N LYS A 235 -9.94 -12.38 10.06
CA LYS A 235 -9.08 -11.20 10.15
C LYS A 235 -7.86 -11.38 9.26
N LEU A 236 -7.46 -10.32 8.57
CA LEU A 236 -6.28 -10.30 7.72
C LEU A 236 -5.31 -9.25 8.26
N SER A 237 -4.06 -9.65 8.46
CA SER A 237 -2.93 -8.75 8.71
C SER A 237 -2.01 -8.75 7.49
N VAL A 238 -1.64 -7.57 7.03
CA VAL A 238 -0.75 -7.37 5.88
C VAL A 238 0.54 -6.73 6.37
N SER A 239 1.67 -7.35 6.04
CA SER A 239 2.99 -6.84 6.38
C SER A 239 3.45 -5.80 5.37
N PHE A 240 3.98 -4.70 5.89
CA PHE A 240 4.65 -3.65 5.12
C PHE A 240 6.11 -3.54 5.56
N GLY A 241 7.03 -3.85 4.64
CA GLY A 241 8.47 -3.82 4.89
C GLY A 241 9.07 -2.41 4.89
N GLY A 242 10.14 -2.23 5.65
CA GLY A 242 10.86 -0.96 5.81
C GLY A 242 11.72 -0.56 4.60
N GLY A 243 12.52 0.49 4.80
CA GLY A 243 13.42 1.06 3.79
C GLY A 243 12.71 1.96 2.77
N ALA A 244 13.43 2.37 1.74
CA ALA A 244 12.91 3.09 0.57
C ALA A 244 13.93 2.85 -0.54
N GLY A 245 13.55 2.16 -1.61
CA GLY A 245 14.50 1.71 -2.61
C GLY A 245 14.06 1.90 -4.04
N THR A 246 14.99 1.59 -4.94
CA THR A 246 14.92 1.92 -6.36
C THR A 246 15.29 0.72 -7.23
N GLN A 247 14.91 -0.47 -6.78
CA GLN A 247 15.36 -1.71 -7.39
C GLN A 247 14.65 -1.95 -8.73
N TYR A 248 15.26 -2.75 -9.60
CA TYR A 248 14.69 -3.14 -10.91
C TYR A 248 14.55 -4.66 -10.98
N ASN A 249 14.05 -5.26 -9.89
CA ASN A 249 13.87 -6.70 -9.78
C ASN A 249 12.60 -7.02 -8.98
N GLN A 250 12.21 -8.29 -8.99
CA GLN A 250 10.98 -8.78 -8.35
C GLN A 250 11.03 -8.84 -6.82
N GLY A 251 12.20 -8.69 -6.21
CA GLY A 251 12.45 -8.96 -4.80
C GLY A 251 12.42 -10.45 -4.47
N VAL A 252 12.90 -10.82 -3.29
CA VAL A 252 12.97 -12.23 -2.86
C VAL A 252 12.23 -12.41 -1.54
N ASN A 253 11.36 -13.41 -1.47
CA ASN A 253 10.84 -13.93 -0.21
C ASN A 253 10.65 -15.44 -0.28
N GLN A 254 10.64 -16.08 0.88
CA GLN A 254 10.43 -17.51 1.06
C GLN A 254 9.09 -17.76 1.76
N ALA A 255 8.52 -18.95 1.60
CA ALA A 255 7.27 -19.34 2.26
C ALA A 255 7.34 -19.18 3.80
N ASN A 256 8.50 -19.50 4.41
CA ASN A 256 8.70 -19.38 5.85
C ASN A 256 8.65 -17.94 6.38
N ASN A 257 8.85 -16.92 5.53
CA ASN A 257 8.76 -15.52 5.94
C ASN A 257 7.32 -15.11 6.31
N ALA A 258 6.31 -15.86 5.86
CA ALA A 258 4.91 -15.63 6.22
C ALA A 258 4.50 -16.30 7.55
N LEU A 259 5.37 -17.11 8.16
CA LEU A 259 5.06 -17.86 9.38
C LEU A 259 5.18 -16.97 10.63
N ASN A 260 4.28 -15.99 10.75
CA ASN A 260 4.26 -15.03 11.85
C ASN A 260 3.44 -15.54 13.04
N HIS A 261 4.12 -15.94 14.10
CA HIS A 261 3.47 -16.49 15.30
C HIS A 261 2.48 -15.51 15.95
N LEU A 262 2.76 -14.20 15.96
CA LEU A 262 1.92 -13.19 16.62
C LEU A 262 0.52 -13.18 16.01
N PHE A 263 0.42 -13.14 14.68
CA PHE A 263 -0.86 -13.08 13.99
C PHE A 263 -1.52 -14.46 13.89
N LEU A 264 -0.76 -15.49 13.50
CA LEU A 264 -1.30 -16.82 13.25
C LEU A 264 -1.86 -17.48 14.53
N SER A 265 -1.18 -17.35 15.67
CA SER A 265 -1.69 -17.92 16.94
C SER A 265 -3.02 -17.30 17.39
N ARG A 266 -3.31 -16.09 16.92
CA ARG A 266 -4.55 -15.35 17.23
C ARG A 266 -5.63 -15.56 16.17
N GLY A 267 -5.44 -16.44 15.19
CA GLY A 267 -6.42 -16.77 14.15
C GLY A 267 -6.46 -15.81 12.96
N PHE A 268 -5.52 -14.86 12.85
CA PHE A 268 -5.42 -13.98 11.69
C PHE A 268 -4.79 -14.74 10.53
N ALA A 269 -5.23 -14.44 9.31
CA ALA A 269 -4.40 -14.64 8.12
C ALA A 269 -3.28 -13.59 8.11
N PHE A 270 -2.10 -13.97 7.63
CA PHE A 270 -0.96 -13.07 7.50
C PHE A 270 -0.44 -13.07 6.06
N MET A 271 -0.36 -11.88 5.46
CA MET A 271 0.05 -11.69 4.07
C MET A 271 1.35 -10.90 4.01
N ILE A 272 2.28 -11.37 3.20
CA ILE A 272 3.49 -10.63 2.80
C ILE A 272 3.59 -10.62 1.27
N SER A 273 4.24 -9.60 0.72
CA SER A 273 4.53 -9.49 -0.71
C SER A 273 5.86 -8.78 -0.89
N THR A 274 6.60 -9.11 -1.95
CA THR A 274 7.88 -8.43 -2.26
C THR A 274 7.68 -6.95 -2.59
N GLU A 275 6.56 -6.57 -3.19
CA GLU A 275 6.26 -5.18 -3.55
C GLU A 275 5.84 -4.36 -2.33
N LEU A 276 5.21 -4.99 -1.33
CA LEU A 276 4.86 -4.34 -0.06
C LEU A 276 6.08 -4.15 0.87
N VAL A 277 7.29 -4.22 0.34
CA VAL A 277 8.53 -3.82 1.01
C VAL A 277 8.99 -2.50 0.39
N ASN A 278 9.01 -1.41 1.15
CA ASN A 278 9.32 -0.10 0.58
C ASN A 278 10.77 0.01 0.09
N GLN A 279 11.68 -0.81 0.61
CA GLN A 279 13.04 -0.99 0.06
C GLN A 279 13.08 -1.60 -1.34
N GLN A 280 12.01 -2.28 -1.78
CA GLN A 280 11.92 -2.81 -3.14
C GLN A 280 11.72 -1.65 -4.11
N HIS A 281 10.57 -0.99 -4.02
CA HIS A 281 10.25 0.21 -4.77
C HIS A 281 9.59 1.24 -3.86
N GLY A 282 10.17 2.44 -3.77
CA GLY A 282 9.58 3.57 -3.03
C GLY A 282 8.39 4.23 -3.75
N ASN A 283 7.42 3.44 -4.19
CA ASN A 283 6.29 3.88 -5.01
C ASN A 283 4.95 3.43 -4.41
N ALA A 284 4.31 4.34 -3.66
CA ALA A 284 3.05 4.06 -2.97
C ALA A 284 1.86 3.79 -3.92
N VAL A 285 1.88 4.31 -5.15
CA VAL A 285 0.85 4.04 -6.16
C VAL A 285 0.93 2.58 -6.62
N LEU A 286 2.14 2.11 -6.96
CA LEU A 286 2.39 0.70 -7.33
C LEU A 286 2.10 -0.26 -6.16
N GLN A 287 2.52 0.11 -4.96
CA GLN A 287 2.26 -0.67 -3.75
C GLN A 287 0.78 -0.73 -3.41
N GLY A 288 0.06 0.38 -3.55
CA GLY A 288 -1.38 0.46 -3.32
C GLY A 288 -2.19 -0.36 -4.33
N GLU A 289 -1.82 -0.30 -5.61
CA GLU A 289 -2.37 -1.19 -6.65
C GLU A 289 -2.12 -2.66 -6.31
N THR A 290 -0.89 -3.00 -5.90
CA THR A 290 -0.55 -4.38 -5.53
C THR A 290 -1.34 -4.85 -4.31
N LEU A 291 -1.50 -4.01 -3.29
CA LEU A 291 -2.33 -4.31 -2.12
C LEU A 291 -3.80 -4.52 -2.52
N MET A 292 -4.33 -3.69 -3.40
CA MET A 292 -5.71 -3.81 -3.90
C MET A 292 -5.91 -5.16 -4.60
N MET A 293 -5.04 -5.52 -5.53
CA MET A 293 -5.12 -6.79 -6.27
C MET A 293 -4.91 -8.01 -5.35
N LEU A 294 -4.00 -7.91 -4.37
CA LEU A 294 -3.80 -8.97 -3.38
C LEU A 294 -5.01 -9.15 -2.46
N LYS A 295 -5.66 -8.05 -2.05
CA LYS A 295 -6.87 -8.09 -1.22
C LYS A 295 -8.05 -8.66 -2.01
N GLU A 296 -8.18 -8.30 -3.29
CA GLU A 296 -9.13 -8.89 -4.22
C GLU A 296 -8.98 -10.41 -4.29
N PHE A 297 -7.78 -10.88 -4.64
CA PHE A 297 -7.44 -12.30 -4.68
C PHE A 297 -7.72 -13.01 -3.34
N PHE A 298 -7.39 -12.36 -2.22
CA PHE A 298 -7.68 -12.90 -0.90
C PHE A 298 -9.19 -13.08 -0.69
N ILE A 299 -10.01 -12.11 -1.08
CA ILE A 299 -11.46 -12.16 -0.91
C ILE A 299 -12.09 -13.23 -1.80
N GLU A 300 -11.68 -13.32 -3.07
CA GLU A 300 -12.13 -14.35 -4.00
C GLU A 300 -11.85 -15.76 -3.48
N ARG A 301 -10.75 -15.90 -2.74
CA ARG A 301 -10.25 -17.20 -2.32
C ARG A 301 -10.59 -17.61 -0.91
N TYR A 302 -10.75 -16.66 0.00
CA TYR A 302 -10.95 -16.96 1.42
C TYR A 302 -12.25 -16.36 1.96
N GLY A 303 -12.88 -15.46 1.19
CA GLY A 303 -14.03 -14.68 1.60
C GLY A 303 -13.64 -13.34 2.23
N VAL A 304 -14.65 -12.48 2.39
CA VAL A 304 -14.47 -11.10 2.85
C VAL A 304 -13.98 -11.06 4.31
N PRO A 305 -12.80 -10.47 4.61
CA PRO A 305 -12.35 -10.25 5.98
C PRO A 305 -13.31 -9.34 6.74
N LYS A 306 -13.42 -9.54 8.05
CA LYS A 306 -14.04 -8.57 8.97
C LYS A 306 -13.20 -7.30 9.08
N TRP A 307 -11.88 -7.47 9.12
CA TRP A 307 -10.89 -6.39 9.16
C TRP A 307 -9.64 -6.79 8.38
N THR A 308 -9.07 -5.83 7.67
CA THR A 308 -7.74 -5.88 7.06
C THR A 308 -6.86 -4.84 7.75
N VAL A 309 -5.84 -5.28 8.50
CA VAL A 309 -4.95 -4.39 9.24
C VAL A 309 -3.56 -4.36 8.63
N GLY A 310 -2.95 -3.18 8.55
CA GLY A 310 -1.55 -3.02 8.18
C GLY A 310 -0.63 -3.16 9.39
N PHE A 311 0.53 -3.77 9.19
CA PHE A 311 1.58 -3.89 10.20
C PHE A 311 2.95 -3.65 9.58
N GLY A 312 3.75 -2.74 10.15
CA GLY A 312 5.07 -2.43 9.62
C GLY A 312 5.64 -1.15 10.21
N GLY A 313 6.96 -0.97 10.08
CA GLY A 313 7.64 0.24 10.58
C GLY A 313 8.57 0.89 9.57
N SER A 314 8.99 2.13 9.84
CA SER A 314 9.84 2.92 8.93
C SER A 314 9.19 3.04 7.54
N GLY A 315 9.82 2.53 6.48
CA GLY A 315 9.22 2.38 5.15
C GLY A 315 7.84 1.74 5.16
N GLY A 316 7.60 0.76 6.04
CA GLY A 316 6.30 0.11 6.19
C GLY A 316 5.25 1.01 6.84
N ALA A 317 5.67 1.96 7.69
CA ALA A 317 4.76 2.98 8.22
C ALA A 317 4.39 3.99 7.14
N ILE A 318 5.36 4.41 6.32
CA ILE A 318 5.13 5.30 5.16
C ILE A 318 4.11 4.67 4.21
N GLN A 319 4.29 3.41 3.85
CA GLN A 319 3.36 2.68 2.98
C GLN A 319 1.92 2.70 3.54
N GLN A 320 1.74 2.31 4.80
CA GLN A 320 0.42 2.27 5.44
C GLN A 320 -0.29 3.64 5.42
N LEU A 321 0.43 4.71 5.76
CA LEU A 321 -0.11 6.06 5.84
C LEU A 321 -0.45 6.59 4.44
N VAL A 322 0.50 6.50 3.50
CA VAL A 322 0.33 7.05 2.16
C VAL A 322 -0.69 6.25 1.36
N ILE A 323 -0.65 4.91 1.40
CA ILE A 323 -1.65 4.07 0.71
C ILE A 323 -3.06 4.35 1.22
N THR A 324 -3.25 4.53 2.53
CA THR A 324 -4.58 4.85 3.09
C THR A 324 -5.06 6.24 2.67
N GLN A 325 -4.13 7.19 2.49
CA GLN A 325 -4.44 8.52 1.98
C GLN A 325 -4.88 8.48 0.51
N ILE A 326 -4.14 7.80 -0.36
CA ILE A 326 -4.42 7.76 -1.80
C ILE A 326 -5.57 6.78 -2.15
N TYR A 327 -5.72 5.69 -1.40
CA TYR A 327 -6.70 4.61 -1.63
C TYR A 327 -7.44 4.25 -0.34
N PRO A 328 -8.34 5.13 0.15
CA PRO A 328 -9.11 4.86 1.36
C PRO A 328 -9.97 3.60 1.21
N GLY A 329 -10.02 2.78 2.27
CA GLY A 329 -10.81 1.54 2.32
C GLY A 329 -10.05 0.24 1.99
N LEU A 330 -8.77 0.33 1.58
CA LEU A 330 -7.92 -0.88 1.46
C LEU A 330 -7.55 -1.47 2.83
N LEU A 331 -7.34 -0.63 3.84
CA LEU A 331 -7.02 -1.03 5.22
C LEU A 331 -8.08 -0.48 6.18
N ASP A 332 -8.52 -1.32 7.11
CA ASP A 332 -9.49 -0.97 8.18
C ASP A 332 -8.78 -0.48 9.46
N GLY A 333 -7.49 -0.76 9.60
CA GLY A 333 -6.67 -0.31 10.72
C GLY A 333 -5.18 -0.33 10.38
N LEU A 334 -4.43 0.59 10.99
CA LEU A 334 -2.99 0.76 10.76
C LEU A 334 -2.23 0.49 12.07
N GLN A 335 -1.10 -0.20 11.98
CA GLN A 335 -0.17 -0.41 13.09
C GLN A 335 1.23 0.05 12.68
N PRO A 336 1.43 1.35 12.38
CA PRO A 336 2.73 1.88 12.02
C PRO A 336 3.63 1.96 13.26
N SER A 337 4.93 1.72 13.08
CA SER A 337 5.97 1.99 14.07
C SER A 337 7.14 2.74 13.43
N ALA A 338 7.94 3.47 14.21
CA ALA A 338 8.99 4.35 13.67
C ALA A 338 8.47 5.20 12.48
N SER A 339 7.37 5.90 12.72
CA SER A 339 6.56 6.55 11.69
C SER A 339 7.21 7.83 11.16
N PHE A 340 7.14 8.03 9.85
CA PHE A 340 7.60 9.24 9.16
C PHE A 340 6.47 9.71 8.22
N PRO A 341 5.50 10.50 8.72
CA PRO A 341 4.39 10.95 7.88
C PRO A 341 4.88 11.74 6.64
N ASP A 342 6.01 12.45 6.73
CA ASP A 342 6.54 13.36 5.69
C ASP A 342 7.93 12.97 5.13
N SER A 343 8.15 11.68 4.89
CA SER A 343 9.50 11.08 4.70
C SER A 343 10.37 11.54 3.52
N THR A 344 9.81 12.11 2.45
CA THR A 344 10.57 12.18 1.17
C THR A 344 11.47 13.40 1.01
N LEU A 345 11.15 14.56 1.61
CA LEU A 345 11.97 15.76 1.46
C LEU A 345 13.09 15.91 2.48
N HIS A 346 12.75 15.77 3.77
CA HIS A 346 13.69 16.06 4.85
C HIS A 346 15.00 15.25 4.73
N THR A 347 14.90 14.06 4.13
CA THR A 347 16.05 13.21 3.87
C THR A 347 17.00 13.78 2.81
N ALA A 348 16.47 14.40 1.75
CA ALA A 348 17.28 15.01 0.68
C ALA A 348 18.07 16.22 1.21
N ASP A 349 17.41 17.05 2.03
CA ASP A 349 18.02 18.22 2.67
C ASP A 349 19.12 17.84 3.64
N CYS A 350 19.01 16.67 4.28
CA CYS A 350 20.11 16.13 5.06
C CYS A 350 21.38 15.91 4.23
N GLY A 351 21.24 15.52 2.96
CA GLY A 351 22.36 15.48 2.02
C GLY A 351 23.04 16.85 1.86
N LEU A 352 22.24 17.91 1.69
CA LEU A 352 22.73 19.28 1.52
C LEU A 352 23.42 19.79 2.81
N LEU A 353 22.79 19.59 3.96
CA LEU A 353 23.32 20.00 5.26
C LEU A 353 24.65 19.29 5.55
N GLN A 354 24.72 17.96 5.37
CA GLN A 354 25.99 17.24 5.54
C GLN A 354 27.07 17.70 4.56
N ASN A 355 26.70 18.01 3.31
CA ASN A 355 27.64 18.57 2.33
C ASN A 355 28.17 19.95 2.74
N PHE A 356 27.34 20.80 3.34
CA PHE A 356 27.75 22.08 3.90
C PHE A 356 28.66 21.90 5.11
N TRP A 357 28.29 21.05 6.09
CA TRP A 357 29.10 20.81 7.29
C TRP A 357 30.51 20.30 7.00
N ARG A 358 30.68 19.49 5.94
CA ARG A 358 32.00 19.00 5.50
C ARG A 358 32.95 20.12 5.05
N LYS A 359 32.40 21.27 4.63
CA LYS A 359 33.17 22.42 4.10
C LYS A 359 33.27 23.57 5.11
N ALA A 360 32.39 23.59 6.12
CA ALA A 360 32.31 24.65 7.10
C ALA A 360 33.36 24.49 8.21
N ASP A 361 33.74 25.59 8.89
CA ASP A 361 34.67 25.54 10.01
C ASP A 361 34.00 24.88 11.23
N PRO A 362 34.49 23.74 11.74
CA PRO A 362 33.90 23.04 12.89
C PRO A 362 34.02 23.83 14.20
N LYS A 363 34.86 24.87 14.28
CA LYS A 363 34.93 25.78 15.43
C LYS A 363 33.76 26.77 15.44
N ILE A 364 33.27 27.16 14.27
CA ILE A 364 32.09 28.02 14.13
C ILE A 364 30.83 27.17 14.26
N TRP A 365 30.77 26.09 13.49
CA TRP A 365 29.63 25.16 13.42
C TRP A 365 29.82 23.97 14.36
N THR A 366 29.62 24.23 15.66
CA THR A 366 29.70 23.20 16.70
C THR A 366 28.59 22.13 16.54
N LYS A 367 28.67 21.05 17.31
CA LYS A 367 27.62 20.01 17.31
C LYS A 367 26.26 20.57 17.69
N GLU A 368 26.24 21.47 18.67
CA GLU A 368 25.03 22.07 19.23
C GLU A 368 24.34 22.96 18.18
N LYS A 369 25.12 23.77 17.44
CA LYS A 369 24.60 24.59 16.35
C LYS A 369 24.07 23.76 15.19
N ARG A 370 24.81 22.70 14.80
CA ARG A 370 24.35 21.78 13.76
C ARG A 370 23.06 21.08 14.15
N ALA A 371 22.96 20.58 15.38
CA ALA A 371 21.73 19.98 15.89
C ALA A 371 20.56 20.98 15.93
N ALA A 372 20.82 22.24 16.30
CA ALA A 372 19.81 23.30 16.28
C ALA A 372 19.31 23.61 14.86
N VAL A 373 20.19 23.60 13.85
CA VAL A 373 19.83 23.79 12.43
C VAL A 373 19.11 22.57 11.86
N GLU A 374 19.62 21.36 12.13
CA GLU A 374 19.06 20.11 11.62
C GLU A 374 17.68 19.81 12.21
N GLY A 375 17.41 20.26 13.45
CA GLY A 375 16.11 20.07 14.11
C GLY A 375 15.88 18.63 14.59
N TYR A 376 16.91 17.79 14.57
CA TYR A 376 16.87 16.39 15.02
C TYR A 376 17.89 16.13 16.13
N THR A 377 17.75 14.98 16.79
CA THR A 377 18.80 14.46 17.67
C THR A 377 20.12 14.30 16.91
N ASP A 378 21.26 14.60 17.57
CA ASP A 378 22.59 14.58 16.96
C ASP A 378 22.85 13.27 16.18
N GLY A 379 23.39 13.41 14.98
CA GLY A 379 23.72 12.29 14.08
C GLY A 379 22.56 11.73 13.25
N THR A 380 21.30 12.16 13.47
CA THR A 380 20.15 11.70 12.67
C THR A 380 20.33 12.02 11.19
N CYS A 381 20.69 13.27 10.89
CA CYS A 381 20.82 13.76 9.53
C CYS A 381 21.97 13.09 8.78
N ALA A 382 23.10 12.86 9.47
CA ALA A 382 24.21 12.07 8.95
C ALA A 382 23.83 10.60 8.71
N ALA A 383 22.99 10.00 9.56
CA ALA A 383 22.50 8.64 9.34
C ALA A 383 21.59 8.57 8.10
N TRP A 384 20.67 9.52 7.94
CA TRP A 384 19.79 9.60 6.77
C TRP A 384 20.55 9.88 5.48
N GLU A 385 21.57 10.74 5.53
CA GLU A 385 22.45 10.99 4.39
C GLU A 385 23.09 9.70 3.89
N ARG A 386 23.64 8.87 4.78
CA ARG A 386 24.23 7.59 4.38
C ARG A 386 23.21 6.56 3.89
N SER A 387 22.03 6.53 4.49
CA SER A 387 21.05 5.47 4.24
C SER A 387 20.12 5.74 3.06
N PHE A 388 19.78 7.00 2.79
CA PHE A 388 18.63 7.33 1.95
C PHE A 388 18.89 8.45 0.94
N VAL A 389 19.90 9.31 1.10
CA VAL A 389 20.30 10.22 0.00
C VAL A 389 20.76 9.47 -1.26
N PRO A 390 21.41 8.28 -1.18
CA PRO A 390 21.79 7.53 -2.38
C PRO A 390 20.64 7.13 -3.31
N VAL A 391 19.38 7.12 -2.84
CA VAL A 391 18.22 6.87 -3.72
C VAL A 391 17.83 8.08 -4.57
N LEU A 392 18.55 9.20 -4.44
CA LEU A 392 18.45 10.36 -5.32
C LEU A 392 19.58 10.38 -6.36
N THR A 393 20.57 9.50 -6.24
CA THR A 393 21.76 9.48 -7.08
C THR A 393 21.58 8.53 -8.27
N ALA A 394 21.56 9.06 -9.48
CA ALA A 394 21.23 8.29 -10.69
C ALA A 394 22.23 7.18 -11.02
N THR A 395 23.49 7.38 -10.66
CA THR A 395 24.60 6.43 -10.87
C THR A 395 24.73 5.39 -9.76
N ASN A 396 23.80 5.33 -8.81
CA ASN A 396 23.82 4.38 -7.70
C ASN A 396 23.48 2.95 -8.16
N ALA A 397 24.47 2.26 -8.76
CA ALA A 397 24.32 0.90 -9.29
C ALA A 397 23.84 -0.12 -8.25
N LYS A 398 24.26 0.03 -6.99
CA LYS A 398 23.79 -0.82 -5.89
C LYS A 398 22.29 -0.64 -5.63
N GLY A 399 21.78 0.59 -5.74
CA GLY A 399 20.36 0.91 -5.59
C GLY A 399 19.47 0.27 -6.65
N CYS A 400 20.00 0.01 -7.85
CA CYS A 400 19.29 -0.69 -8.92
C CYS A 400 19.04 -2.15 -8.61
N ALA A 401 19.96 -2.78 -7.88
CA ALA A 401 19.95 -4.22 -7.59
C ALA A 401 19.72 -5.10 -8.85
N LEU A 402 20.33 -4.70 -9.97
CA LEU A 402 20.43 -5.49 -11.19
C LEU A 402 21.62 -6.43 -11.11
N ASN A 403 21.50 -7.64 -11.66
CA ASN A 403 22.60 -8.58 -11.76
C ASN A 403 23.69 -8.07 -12.72
N ASP A 404 23.28 -7.39 -13.79
CA ASP A 404 24.17 -6.76 -14.75
C ASP A 404 24.26 -5.25 -14.51
N ALA A 405 25.29 -4.84 -13.78
CA ALA A 405 25.56 -3.44 -13.47
C ALA A 405 25.90 -2.60 -14.70
N SER A 406 26.25 -3.19 -15.85
CA SER A 406 26.54 -2.43 -17.08
C SER A 406 25.30 -1.76 -17.66
N LYS A 407 24.10 -2.22 -17.29
CA LYS A 407 22.81 -1.63 -17.67
C LYS A 407 22.49 -0.35 -16.91
N VAL A 408 23.20 -0.06 -15.83
CA VAL A 408 22.97 1.12 -15.00
C VAL A 408 23.45 2.38 -15.75
N TYR A 409 22.71 3.47 -15.54
CA TYR A 409 23.05 4.78 -16.05
C TYR A 409 24.45 5.23 -15.62
N ASP A 410 25.23 5.67 -16.60
CA ASP A 410 26.45 6.44 -16.40
C ASP A 410 26.40 7.60 -17.42
N PRO A 411 26.57 8.86 -16.98
CA PRO A 411 26.39 10.01 -17.87
C PRO A 411 27.33 10.03 -19.07
N VAL A 412 28.44 9.27 -19.03
CA VAL A 412 29.43 9.19 -20.10
C VAL A 412 29.40 7.82 -20.79
N LYS A 413 29.46 6.74 -20.03
CA LYS A 413 29.63 5.38 -20.55
C LYS A 413 28.32 4.72 -20.99
N ASN A 414 27.21 5.09 -20.35
CA ASN A 414 25.90 4.51 -20.63
C ASN A 414 24.78 5.53 -20.34
N PRO A 415 24.68 6.62 -21.13
CA PRO A 415 23.72 7.70 -20.87
C PRO A 415 22.25 7.26 -21.05
N GLY A 416 22.01 6.16 -21.77
CA GLY A 416 20.69 5.53 -21.91
C GLY A 416 20.39 4.45 -20.86
N GLY A 417 21.28 4.26 -19.90
CA GLY A 417 21.15 3.25 -18.86
C GLY A 417 20.04 3.55 -17.85
N VAL A 418 19.79 2.55 -17.01
CA VAL A 418 18.76 2.58 -15.98
C VAL A 418 19.18 3.51 -14.84
N ARG A 419 18.36 4.52 -14.53
CA ARG A 419 18.63 5.46 -13.43
C ARG A 419 17.92 4.98 -12.17
N CYS A 420 18.68 4.85 -11.08
CA CYS A 420 18.18 4.20 -9.86
C CYS A 420 17.84 5.24 -8.82
N THR A 421 16.86 6.06 -9.21
CA THR A 421 16.40 7.21 -8.43
C THR A 421 14.95 7.04 -8.05
N MET A 422 14.55 7.65 -6.92
CA MET A 422 13.15 7.71 -6.49
C MET A 422 12.25 8.38 -7.54
N GLN A 423 12.80 9.28 -8.34
CA GLN A 423 12.10 9.95 -9.45
C GLN A 423 11.74 8.93 -10.53
N GLU A 424 12.67 8.07 -10.96
CA GLU A 424 12.37 7.03 -11.94
C GLU A 424 11.38 6.00 -11.40
N MET A 425 11.46 5.64 -10.12
CA MET A 425 10.47 4.75 -9.49
C MET A 425 9.04 5.29 -9.61
N ARG A 426 8.87 6.61 -9.74
CA ARG A 426 7.60 7.33 -9.80
C ARG A 426 7.38 8.02 -11.14
N VAL A 427 8.08 7.58 -12.20
CA VAL A 427 8.03 8.25 -13.51
C VAL A 427 6.63 8.28 -14.12
N ASN A 428 5.79 7.28 -13.86
CA ASN A 428 4.40 7.26 -14.33
C ASN A 428 3.51 8.30 -13.63
N ILE A 429 3.97 8.81 -12.49
CA ILE A 429 3.30 9.89 -11.74
C ILE A 429 3.87 11.23 -12.20
N TYR A 430 5.20 11.38 -12.15
CA TYR A 430 5.85 12.67 -12.41
C TYR A 430 5.94 13.02 -13.90
N GLY A 431 5.86 12.03 -14.77
CA GLY A 431 6.14 12.15 -16.19
C GLY A 431 7.64 12.27 -16.49
N ARG A 432 7.96 12.29 -17.79
CA ARG A 432 9.31 12.52 -18.30
C ARG A 432 9.48 13.95 -18.81
N ASP A 433 10.68 14.49 -18.63
CA ASP A 433 11.10 15.71 -19.32
C ASP A 433 11.41 15.39 -20.79
N PRO A 434 10.74 16.02 -21.78
CA PRO A 434 10.97 15.75 -23.19
C PRO A 434 12.38 16.12 -23.67
N LYS A 435 13.12 16.98 -22.94
CA LYS A 435 14.49 17.36 -23.33
C LYS A 435 15.52 16.30 -22.96
N THR A 436 15.41 15.74 -21.76
CA THR A 436 16.39 14.80 -21.21
C THR A 436 15.93 13.34 -21.30
N GLY A 437 14.62 13.11 -21.40
CA GLY A 437 14.02 11.79 -21.27
C GLY A 437 13.95 11.26 -19.83
N PHE A 438 14.48 11.99 -18.84
CA PHE A 438 14.50 11.56 -17.45
C PHE A 438 13.17 11.83 -16.75
N ALA A 439 12.87 11.07 -15.69
CA ALA A 439 11.76 11.36 -14.80
C ALA A 439 11.89 12.78 -14.22
N ARG A 440 10.79 13.53 -14.21
CA ARG A 440 10.76 14.88 -13.65
C ARG A 440 10.99 14.85 -12.14
N LYS A 441 11.57 15.93 -11.61
CA LYS A 441 11.97 16.05 -10.21
C LYS A 441 11.12 17.10 -9.50
N PRO A 442 10.29 16.72 -8.50
CA PRO A 442 9.49 17.68 -7.73
C PRO A 442 10.26 18.32 -6.56
N GLN A 443 11.48 17.87 -6.24
CA GLN A 443 12.28 18.44 -5.16
C GLN A 443 12.58 19.92 -5.45
N ASP A 444 12.33 20.77 -4.46
CA ASP A 444 12.58 22.22 -4.50
C ASP A 444 13.24 22.65 -3.19
N ASN A 445 14.21 23.56 -3.27
CA ASN A 445 14.75 24.24 -2.10
C ASN A 445 15.00 25.74 -2.31
N VAL A 446 14.36 26.33 -3.32
CA VAL A 446 14.30 27.78 -3.51
C VAL A 446 13.31 28.37 -2.52
N GLY A 447 13.72 29.43 -1.82
CA GLY A 447 12.89 30.07 -0.78
C GLY A 447 12.93 29.36 0.58
N TRP A 448 13.69 28.28 0.73
CA TRP A 448 13.86 27.59 2.00
C TRP A 448 14.88 28.30 2.90
N GLU A 449 14.47 28.65 4.11
CA GLU A 449 15.27 29.33 5.13
C GLU A 449 15.88 28.31 6.12
N TYR A 450 16.96 27.64 5.71
CA TYR A 450 17.62 26.64 6.54
C TYR A 450 18.12 27.28 7.85
N GLY A 451 17.80 26.68 8.99
CA GLY A 451 18.21 27.19 10.31
C GLY A 451 17.39 28.36 10.85
N LEU A 452 16.25 28.73 10.25
CA LEU A 452 15.43 29.85 10.73
C LEU A 452 15.00 29.69 12.20
N ALA A 453 14.61 28.49 12.61
CA ALA A 453 14.26 28.21 14.01
C ALA A 453 15.47 28.36 14.96
N ALA A 454 16.67 27.97 14.50
CA ALA A 454 17.91 28.16 15.25
C ALA A 454 18.27 29.65 15.39
N LEU A 455 18.03 30.44 14.33
CA LEU A 455 18.22 31.89 14.38
C LEU A 455 17.24 32.54 15.36
N ASN A 456 15.95 32.21 15.25
CA ASN A 456 14.90 32.78 16.10
C ASN A 456 15.09 32.43 17.58
N SER A 457 15.73 31.31 17.90
CA SER A 457 16.08 30.93 19.27
C SER A 457 17.42 31.49 19.76
N GLY A 458 18.18 32.18 18.90
CA GLY A 458 19.51 32.70 19.21
C GLY A 458 20.61 31.63 19.28
N ALA A 459 20.34 30.41 18.81
CA ALA A 459 21.32 29.33 18.79
C ALA A 459 22.42 29.55 17.72
N ILE A 460 22.09 30.27 16.65
CA ILE A 460 23.02 30.74 15.62
C ILE A 460 22.90 32.24 15.44
N SER A 461 23.96 32.88 14.97
CA SER A 461 23.95 34.32 14.64
C SER A 461 23.29 34.60 13.28
N VAL A 462 23.01 35.87 13.00
CA VAL A 462 22.56 36.32 11.67
C VAL A 462 23.58 35.97 10.60
N ASP A 463 24.88 36.20 10.86
CA ASP A 463 25.95 35.89 9.91
C ASP A 463 26.03 34.38 9.62
N GLU A 464 25.84 33.53 10.64
CA GLU A 464 25.80 32.08 10.48
C GLU A 464 24.58 31.62 9.67
N PHE A 465 23.42 32.24 9.90
CA PHE A 465 22.23 31.97 9.11
C PHE A 465 22.40 32.36 7.64
N LEU A 466 23.01 33.52 7.36
CA LEU A 466 23.30 33.97 6.00
C LEU A 466 24.35 33.07 5.33
N ASP A 467 25.46 32.75 6.02
CA ASP A 467 26.52 31.85 5.53
C ASP A 467 25.96 30.49 5.09
N LEU A 468 25.10 29.89 5.92
CA LEU A 468 24.41 28.65 5.60
C LEU A 468 23.55 28.81 4.34
N ASN A 469 22.64 29.80 4.31
CA ASN A 469 21.67 29.92 3.23
C ASN A 469 22.27 30.34 1.88
N GLU A 470 23.40 31.06 1.89
CA GLU A 470 24.17 31.42 0.69
C GLU A 470 24.93 30.23 0.10
N LYS A 471 25.38 29.27 0.93
CA LYS A 471 26.31 28.21 0.52
C LYS A 471 25.72 26.79 0.51
N ILE A 472 24.50 26.59 1.03
CA ILE A 472 23.85 25.27 1.12
C ILE A 472 23.69 24.59 -0.26
N GLY A 473 23.44 25.39 -1.30
CA GLY A 473 23.28 24.92 -2.68
C GLY A 473 22.06 24.02 -2.89
N GLY A 474 22.18 23.07 -3.81
CA GLY A 474 21.12 22.12 -4.17
C GLY A 474 21.71 20.86 -4.81
N ASN A 475 20.88 20.07 -5.50
CA ASN A 475 21.33 18.90 -6.24
C ASN A 475 20.74 18.82 -7.66
N ASP A 476 21.54 18.44 -8.65
CA ASP A 476 21.11 18.31 -10.04
C ASP A 476 20.16 17.11 -10.27
N ILE A 477 19.83 16.84 -11.54
CA ILE A 477 18.93 15.73 -11.93
C ILE A 477 19.55 14.35 -11.67
N ASP A 478 20.87 14.25 -11.61
CA ASP A 478 21.62 13.02 -11.33
C ASP A 478 21.90 12.86 -9.83
N GLY A 479 21.55 13.85 -9.01
CA GLY A 479 21.72 13.86 -7.57
C GLY A 479 23.08 14.40 -7.10
N ASN A 480 23.88 15.01 -7.98
CA ASN A 480 25.15 15.64 -7.60
C ASN A 480 24.89 16.99 -6.92
N PHE A 481 25.69 17.32 -5.91
CA PHE A 481 25.61 18.63 -5.25
C PHE A 481 26.10 19.74 -6.18
N ILE A 482 25.30 20.81 -6.28
CA ILE A 482 25.60 22.00 -7.06
C ILE A 482 25.48 23.25 -6.18
N PRO A 483 26.21 24.34 -6.47
CA PRO A 483 26.16 25.55 -5.65
C PRO A 483 24.82 26.30 -5.79
N GLN A 484 24.06 26.06 -6.86
CA GLN A 484 22.75 26.68 -7.05
C GLN A 484 21.66 25.90 -6.32
N ARG A 485 20.71 26.62 -5.73
CA ARG A 485 19.42 26.05 -5.31
C ARG A 485 18.63 25.56 -6.53
N VAL A 486 17.72 24.63 -6.29
CA VAL A 486 16.95 23.95 -7.34
C VAL A 486 15.48 24.21 -7.13
N ALA A 487 14.84 24.73 -8.18
CA ALA A 487 13.39 24.83 -8.23
C ALA A 487 12.80 23.48 -8.70
N GLY A 488 11.71 23.06 -8.08
CA GLY A 488 10.98 21.86 -8.46
C GLY A 488 10.32 22.02 -9.82
N ASP A 489 10.24 20.94 -10.60
CA ASP A 489 9.55 20.95 -11.88
C ASP A 489 8.04 21.18 -11.66
N PRO A 490 7.45 22.26 -12.21
CA PRO A 490 6.04 22.59 -11.97
C PRO A 490 5.04 21.51 -12.40
N VAL A 491 5.39 20.70 -13.41
CA VAL A 491 4.55 19.58 -13.86
C VAL A 491 4.61 18.45 -12.85
N ALA A 492 5.81 18.10 -12.36
CA ALA A 492 5.97 17.09 -11.33
C ALA A 492 5.31 17.49 -10.01
N LEU A 493 5.45 18.77 -9.62
CA LEU A 493 4.83 19.31 -8.42
C LEU A 493 3.31 19.15 -8.46
N ARG A 494 2.68 19.56 -9.56
CA ARG A 494 1.24 19.36 -9.75
C ARG A 494 0.86 17.89 -9.68
N ALA A 495 1.59 17.01 -10.36
CA ALA A 495 1.31 15.58 -10.36
C ALA A 495 1.44 14.93 -8.97
N VAL A 496 2.38 15.41 -8.14
CA VAL A 496 2.52 14.95 -6.75
C VAL A 496 1.27 15.27 -5.91
N TYR A 497 0.68 16.46 -6.08
CA TYR A 497 -0.58 16.80 -5.41
C TYR A 497 -1.78 16.07 -6.01
N ASP A 498 -1.90 16.04 -7.34
CA ASP A 498 -3.03 15.40 -8.04
C ASP A 498 -3.10 13.89 -7.78
N SER A 499 -1.95 13.24 -7.57
CA SER A 499 -1.88 11.81 -7.21
C SER A 499 -2.21 11.52 -5.74
N GLY A 500 -2.34 12.56 -4.90
CA GLY A 500 -2.52 12.41 -3.47
C GLY A 500 -1.28 11.91 -2.73
N LEU A 501 -0.11 11.83 -3.37
CA LEU A 501 1.15 11.57 -2.67
C LEU A 501 1.45 12.65 -1.61
N MET A 502 0.86 13.84 -1.77
CA MET A 502 0.89 14.95 -0.82
C MET A 502 -0.52 15.49 -0.60
N ASN A 503 -0.94 15.69 0.66
CA ASN A 503 -2.34 16.00 1.00
C ASN A 503 -2.64 17.50 1.04
N SER A 504 -1.89 18.27 1.83
CA SER A 504 -2.23 19.68 2.12
C SER A 504 -1.08 20.67 2.04
N GLY A 505 0.17 20.20 1.92
CA GLY A 505 1.36 21.06 2.08
C GLY A 505 1.46 21.76 3.45
N ALA A 506 0.51 21.54 4.37
CA ALA A 506 0.44 22.16 5.68
C ALA A 506 1.15 21.35 6.77
N GLY A 507 1.60 20.13 6.45
CA GLY A 507 2.63 19.41 7.20
C GLY A 507 4.00 19.73 6.59
N ASP A 508 4.69 20.68 7.21
CA ASP A 508 6.14 20.94 7.10
C ASP A 508 6.82 21.01 5.71
N TRP A 509 6.07 21.32 4.65
CA TRP A 509 6.64 21.90 3.42
C TRP A 509 6.50 23.42 3.51
N PRO A 510 7.52 24.17 3.97
CA PRO A 510 7.41 25.61 4.01
C PRO A 510 7.38 26.09 2.56
N MET A 511 6.20 26.57 2.16
CA MET A 511 5.97 27.47 1.02
C MET A 511 6.58 27.03 -0.32
N PHE A 512 5.88 26.12 -1.01
CA PHE A 512 5.76 26.35 -2.45
C PHE A 512 4.97 27.63 -2.66
N ARG A 513 5.62 28.59 -3.36
CA ARG A 513 5.06 29.86 -3.86
C ARG A 513 3.61 30.09 -3.48
N SER A 514 3.42 30.97 -2.49
CA SER A 514 2.24 31.82 -2.46
C SER A 514 1.99 32.34 -3.88
N CYS A 515 0.94 31.85 -4.50
CA CYS A 515 0.36 32.43 -5.69
C CYS A 515 -1.15 32.43 -5.52
N ILE A 516 -1.63 33.17 -4.52
CA ILE A 516 -2.83 33.98 -4.67
C ILE A 516 -2.53 35.36 -4.05
N SER A 517 -2.41 36.35 -4.94
CA SER A 517 -2.48 37.80 -4.75
C SER A 517 -1.41 38.52 -3.89
N GLY A 518 -0.65 39.39 -4.55
CA GLY A 518 0.00 40.54 -3.92
C GLY A 518 1.47 40.68 -4.31
N LEU A 519 1.79 41.77 -5.01
CA LEU A 519 3.15 42.28 -5.18
C LEU A 519 3.93 42.19 -3.85
N ILE A 520 5.21 41.82 -3.87
CA ILE A 520 6.31 42.79 -3.85
C ILE A 520 7.58 42.07 -4.32
N ARG A 521 8.19 42.60 -5.40
CA ARG A 521 9.62 42.41 -5.70
C ARG A 521 10.40 43.18 -4.64
N ILE A 522 11.38 42.54 -4.02
CA ILE A 522 12.50 43.29 -3.42
C ILE A 522 13.69 43.05 -4.36
N GLN A 523 14.29 44.17 -4.79
CA GLN A 523 15.37 44.28 -5.77
C GLN A 523 16.65 43.59 -5.31
#